data_AF-A0AAD1ES05-F1
#
_entry.id   AF-A0AAD1ES05-F1
#
_cell.length_a   1.000
_cell.length_b   1.000
_cell.length_c   1.000
_cell.angle_alpha   90.00
_cell.angle_beta   90.00
_cell.angle_gamma   90.00
#
_symmetry.space_group_name_H-M   'P 1'
#
loop_
_entity.id
_entity.type
_entity.pdbx_description
1 polymer ?
#
loop_
_entity_poly.entity_id
_entity_poly.type
_entity_poly.pdbx_seq_one_letter_code
_entity_poly.pdbx_strand_id
1 'polypeptide(L)'
;MPENQPKLTVLHSKSSNTVTADDDDLKEIQNTPPAHLDDEASRLWKAIVPEIKKIGYLKKIDQPALELYCRYYALYIKSEQLIEQQGLWIYDNDNVAVKRSPGAIQMDSCVKNMKSLGHDLGLTFDSGLRQITVEEPEKPKQDSPLKEVGFGADV
;
A
#
# COMPACT_ATOMS: atom_id res chain seq x y z
N MET A 1 28.95 20.71 -47.59
CA MET A 1 27.76 20.68 -46.71
C MET A 1 28.25 20.23 -45.33
N PRO A 2 28.43 21.11 -44.33
CA PRO A 2 28.74 20.67 -42.98
C PRO A 2 27.45 20.39 -42.19
N GLU A 3 27.43 19.21 -41.57
CA GLU A 3 26.35 18.57 -40.84
C GLU A 3 26.14 19.27 -39.48
N ASN A 4 24.93 19.78 -39.23
CA ASN A 4 24.58 20.50 -38.00
C ASN A 4 23.97 19.52 -36.99
N GLN A 5 24.78 18.97 -36.08
CA GLN A 5 24.26 18.17 -34.97
C GLN A 5 23.92 19.08 -33.76
N PRO A 6 22.69 19.01 -33.22
CA PRO A 6 22.32 19.79 -32.05
C PRO A 6 22.95 19.19 -30.78
N LYS A 7 23.76 19.99 -30.07
CA LYS A 7 24.29 19.64 -28.75
C LYS A 7 23.18 19.72 -27.70
N LEU A 8 22.75 18.56 -27.19
CA LEU A 8 21.87 18.49 -26.03
C LEU A 8 22.68 18.86 -24.78
N THR A 9 22.24 19.91 -24.07
CA THR A 9 22.82 20.34 -22.79
C THR A 9 21.96 19.80 -21.66
N VAL A 10 22.56 19.03 -20.75
CA VAL A 10 21.87 18.51 -19.55
C VAL A 10 21.65 19.65 -18.57
N LEU A 11 20.40 20.08 -18.42
CA LEU A 11 19.99 21.01 -17.37
C LEU A 11 19.97 20.25 -16.04
N HIS A 12 20.97 20.50 -15.21
CA HIS A 12 20.92 20.12 -13.81
C HIS A 12 19.86 20.99 -13.12
N SER A 13 18.72 20.40 -12.78
CA SER A 13 17.71 21.09 -11.98
C SER A 13 18.31 21.40 -10.61
N LYS A 14 18.65 22.67 -10.40
CA LYS A 14 18.97 23.18 -9.06
C LYS A 14 17.70 23.02 -8.24
N SER A 15 17.77 22.15 -7.23
CA SER A 15 16.77 22.05 -6.17
C SER A 15 16.68 23.41 -5.47
N SER A 16 15.71 24.22 -5.90
CA SER A 16 15.35 25.45 -5.23
C SER A 16 14.23 25.10 -4.25
N ASN A 17 14.61 25.10 -2.99
CA ASN A 17 13.74 24.82 -1.85
C ASN A 17 12.71 25.95 -1.73
N THR A 18 11.51 25.75 -2.26
CA THR A 18 10.35 26.62 -1.99
C THR A 18 9.18 25.75 -1.55
N VAL A 19 9.12 25.47 -0.25
CA VAL A 19 7.98 24.82 0.38
C VAL A 19 6.87 25.89 0.50
N THR A 20 6.00 25.93 -0.49
CA THR A 20 4.67 26.55 -0.38
C THR A 20 3.68 25.52 0.15
N ALA A 21 2.53 25.98 0.65
CA ALA A 21 1.54 25.21 1.42
C ALA A 21 0.93 23.95 0.73
N ASP A 22 1.40 23.58 -0.46
CA ASP A 22 0.96 22.44 -1.27
C ASP A 22 1.71 21.12 -0.92
N ASP A 23 2.65 21.15 0.03
CA ASP A 23 3.51 19.99 0.39
C ASP A 23 3.00 19.22 1.63
N ASP A 24 1.83 19.58 2.18
CA ASP A 24 1.28 18.89 3.35
C ASP A 24 0.69 17.51 3.01
N ASP A 25 0.13 17.37 1.80
CA ASP A 25 -0.57 16.16 1.35
C ASP A 25 0.40 15.03 0.94
N LEU A 26 1.64 15.39 0.60
CA LEU A 26 2.71 14.45 0.24
C LEU A 26 3.49 13.92 1.46
N LYS A 27 3.14 14.39 2.67
CA LYS A 27 3.72 13.89 3.91
C LYS A 27 3.34 12.44 4.15
N GLU A 28 4.10 11.79 5.03
CA GLU A 28 3.77 10.44 5.48
C GLU A 28 2.44 10.40 6.24
N ILE A 29 1.77 9.26 6.13
CA ILE A 29 0.59 8.95 6.93
C ILE A 29 0.96 8.98 8.42
N GLN A 30 0.03 9.50 9.22
CA GLN A 30 0.16 9.53 10.68
C GLN A 30 0.18 8.12 11.27
N ASN A 31 1.06 7.89 12.25
CA ASN A 31 1.14 6.60 12.93
C ASN A 31 -0.07 6.37 13.85
N THR A 32 -0.55 7.44 14.49
CA THR A 32 -1.65 7.38 15.43
C THR A 32 -2.97 7.26 14.67
N PRO A 33 -3.87 6.34 15.06
CA PRO A 33 -5.19 6.27 14.45
C PRO A 33 -5.98 7.55 14.71
N PRO A 34 -6.76 8.04 13.74
CA PRO A 34 -7.69 9.14 13.93
C PRO A 34 -8.65 8.88 15.09
N ALA A 35 -8.95 9.94 15.85
CA ALA A 35 -9.79 9.86 17.06
C ALA A 35 -11.23 9.39 16.82
N HIS A 36 -11.72 9.47 15.58
CA HIS A 36 -13.09 9.07 15.23
C HIS A 36 -13.21 7.58 14.84
N LEU A 37 -12.09 6.86 14.70
CA LEU A 37 -12.10 5.42 14.44
C LEU A 37 -12.57 4.67 15.68
N ASP A 38 -13.36 3.62 15.48
CA ASP A 38 -13.71 2.70 16.56
C ASP A 38 -12.54 1.78 16.92
N ASP A 39 -12.68 1.03 18.01
CA ASP A 39 -11.58 0.25 18.58
C ASP A 39 -11.00 -0.77 17.59
N GLU A 40 -11.87 -1.50 16.87
CA GLU A 40 -11.44 -2.49 15.87
C GLU A 40 -10.78 -1.83 14.65
N ALA A 41 -11.30 -0.70 14.17
CA ALA A 41 -10.65 0.03 13.07
C ALA A 41 -9.30 0.60 13.52
N SER A 42 -9.23 1.13 14.74
CA SER A 42 -7.99 1.65 15.33
C SER A 42 -6.95 0.56 15.53
N ARG A 43 -7.37 -0.66 15.88
CA ARG A 43 -6.50 -1.83 15.98
C ARG A 43 -5.93 -2.21 14.63
N LEU A 44 -6.77 -2.26 13.59
CA LEU A 44 -6.32 -2.55 12.24
C LEU A 44 -5.37 -1.47 11.71
N TRP A 45 -5.69 -0.19 11.93
CA TRP A 45 -4.82 0.94 11.58
C TRP A 45 -3.41 0.77 12.15
N LYS A 46 -3.31 0.48 13.45
CA LYS A 46 -2.03 0.24 14.14
C LYS A 46 -1.26 -0.96 13.58
N ALA A 47 -1.94 -1.93 12.99
CA ALA A 47 -1.31 -3.10 12.38
C ALA A 47 -0.77 -2.81 10.97
N ILE A 48 -1.54 -2.11 10.13
CA ILE A 48 -1.21 -1.95 8.70
C ILE A 48 -0.33 -0.73 8.42
N VAL A 49 -0.51 0.38 9.14
CA VAL A 49 0.23 1.63 8.87
C VAL A 49 1.75 1.48 9.02
N PRO A 50 2.28 0.79 10.06
CA PRO A 50 3.72 0.59 10.16
C PRO A 50 4.32 -0.14 8.94
N GLU A 51 3.60 -1.14 8.39
CA GLU A 51 4.05 -1.88 7.21
C GLU A 51 3.97 -1.02 5.96
N ILE A 52 2.85 -0.31 5.75
CA ILE A 52 2.67 0.63 4.64
C ILE A 52 3.80 1.67 4.61
N LYS A 53 4.19 2.19 5.78
CA LYS A 53 5.26 3.18 5.89
C LYS A 53 6.64 2.63 5.55
N LYS A 54 6.92 1.34 5.81
CA LYS A 54 8.19 0.71 5.37
C LYS A 54 8.32 0.71 3.85
N ILE A 55 7.20 0.55 3.13
CA ILE A 55 7.18 0.56 1.67
C ILE A 55 7.15 1.99 1.12
N GLY A 56 6.46 2.91 1.81
CA GLY A 56 6.55 4.36 1.58
C GLY A 56 5.71 4.91 0.42
N TYR A 57 4.85 4.09 -0.18
CA TYR A 57 4.05 4.47 -1.36
C TYR A 57 2.80 5.30 -1.01
N LEU A 58 2.11 5.01 0.10
CA LEU A 58 0.94 5.79 0.52
C LEU A 58 1.35 7.06 1.28
N LYS A 59 0.69 8.18 0.95
CA LYS A 59 0.90 9.49 1.56
C LYS A 59 -0.34 9.94 2.33
N LYS A 60 -0.24 11.08 2.99
CA LYS A 60 -1.34 11.69 3.75
C LYS A 60 -2.60 11.89 2.91
N ILE A 61 -2.47 12.14 1.61
CA ILE A 61 -3.62 12.23 0.69
C ILE A 61 -4.45 10.93 0.62
N ASP A 62 -3.84 9.77 0.84
CA ASP A 62 -4.51 8.45 0.81
C ASP A 62 -5.17 8.08 2.14
N GLN A 63 -4.94 8.88 3.18
CA GLN A 63 -5.42 8.63 4.52
C GLN A 63 -6.95 8.44 4.59
N PRO A 64 -7.80 9.26 3.97
CA PRO A 64 -9.25 9.06 4.03
C PRO A 64 -9.71 7.70 3.48
N ALA A 65 -9.06 7.21 2.44
CA ALA A 65 -9.35 5.88 1.89
C ALA A 65 -8.91 4.77 2.85
N LEU A 66 -7.76 4.92 3.50
CA LEU A 66 -7.27 3.98 4.52
C LEU A 66 -8.15 3.97 5.77
N GLU A 67 -8.63 5.13 6.20
CA GLU A 67 -9.58 5.27 7.31
C GLU A 67 -10.88 4.52 7.01
N LEU A 68 -11.42 4.72 5.81
CA LEU A 68 -12.64 4.05 5.36
C LEU A 68 -12.45 2.53 5.26
N TYR A 69 -11.27 2.07 4.80
CA TYR A 69 -10.92 0.66 4.80
C TYR A 69 -10.97 0.07 6.22
N CYS A 70 -10.35 0.75 7.19
CA CYS A 70 -10.37 0.32 8.59
C CYS A 70 -11.78 0.31 9.17
N ARG A 71 -12.60 1.31 8.84
CA ARG A 71 -14.01 1.40 9.25
C ARG A 71 -14.83 0.23 8.72
N TYR A 72 -14.66 -0.15 7.45
CA TYR A 72 -15.38 -1.29 6.88
C TYR A 72 -14.98 -2.62 7.52
N TYR A 73 -13.72 -2.78 7.92
CA TYR A 73 -13.29 -3.94 8.71
C TYR A 73 -14.01 -4.02 10.05
N ALA A 74 -14.08 -2.91 10.79
CA ALA A 74 -14.81 -2.89 12.07
C ALA A 74 -16.30 -3.21 11.90
N LEU A 75 -16.92 -2.69 10.83
CA LEU A 75 -18.31 -3.03 10.48
C LEU A 75 -18.48 -4.50 10.07
N TYR A 76 -17.49 -5.09 9.41
CA TYR A 76 -17.47 -6.51 9.07
C TYR A 76 -17.51 -7.37 10.34
N ILE A 77 -16.65 -7.09 11.32
CA ILE A 77 -16.63 -7.82 12.61
C ILE A 77 -17.97 -7.68 13.34
N LYS A 78 -18.56 -6.47 13.37
CA LYS A 78 -19.91 -6.25 13.93
C LYS A 78 -20.99 -7.04 13.18
N SER A 79 -20.84 -7.19 11.87
CA SER A 79 -21.79 -7.95 11.04
C SER A 79 -21.68 -9.45 11.29
N GLU A 80 -20.46 -9.98 11.51
CA GLU A 80 -20.26 -11.37 11.95
C GLU A 80 -20.99 -11.64 13.27
N GLN A 81 -20.78 -10.79 14.28
CA GLN A 81 -21.44 -10.92 15.57
C GLN A 81 -22.98 -10.87 15.44
N LEU A 82 -23.51 -10.02 14.56
CA LEU A 82 -24.94 -9.93 14.31
C LEU A 82 -25.49 -11.21 13.67
N ILE A 83 -24.75 -11.81 12.75
CA ILE A 83 -25.12 -13.08 12.10
C ILE A 83 -25.05 -14.24 13.10
N GLU A 84 -24.06 -14.26 14.00
CA GLU A 84 -23.99 -15.26 15.07
C GLU A 84 -25.21 -15.20 15.99
N GLN A 85 -25.69 -13.99 16.30
CA GLN A 85 -26.85 -13.78 17.18
C GLN A 85 -28.20 -14.05 16.50
N GLN A 86 -28.36 -13.65 15.23
CA GLN A 86 -29.65 -13.65 14.53
C GLN A 86 -29.79 -14.75 13.48
N GLY A 87 -28.68 -15.41 13.10
CA GLY A 87 -28.62 -16.31 11.97
C GLY A 87 -28.42 -15.60 10.62
N LEU A 88 -28.19 -16.40 9.58
CA LEU A 88 -27.97 -15.94 8.20
C LEU A 88 -29.28 -15.58 7.48
N TRP A 89 -30.39 -16.17 7.90
CA TRP A 89 -31.69 -16.06 7.25
C TRP A 89 -32.76 -15.66 8.26
N ILE A 90 -33.72 -14.88 7.78
CA ILE A 90 -34.99 -14.60 8.46
C ILE A 90 -36.00 -15.63 7.97
N TYR A 91 -36.70 -16.24 8.91
CA TYR A 91 -37.70 -17.28 8.67
C TYR A 91 -39.11 -16.72 8.91
N ASP A 92 -40.08 -17.17 8.13
CA ASP A 92 -41.51 -16.90 8.36
C ASP A 92 -42.10 -17.87 9.41
N ASN A 93 -43.37 -17.71 9.75
CA ASN A 93 -44.12 -18.53 10.70
C ASN A 93 -44.11 -20.04 10.34
N ASP A 94 -44.02 -20.37 9.05
CA ASP A 94 -43.90 -21.75 8.55
C ASP A 94 -42.44 -22.26 8.54
N ASN A 95 -41.51 -21.54 9.16
CA ASN A 95 -40.08 -21.84 9.23
C ASN A 95 -39.38 -21.94 7.86
N VAL A 96 -39.89 -21.23 6.85
CA VAL A 96 -39.30 -21.09 5.52
C VAL A 96 -38.41 -19.85 5.49
N ALA A 97 -37.18 -19.98 4.98
CA ALA A 97 -36.25 -18.85 4.84
C ALA A 97 -36.75 -17.87 3.77
N VAL A 98 -37.09 -16.65 4.16
CA VAL A 98 -37.69 -15.64 3.28
C VAL A 98 -36.72 -14.54 2.86
N LYS A 99 -35.75 -14.19 3.71
CA LYS A 99 -34.81 -13.09 3.44
C LYS A 99 -33.48 -13.30 4.15
N ARG A 100 -32.39 -12.76 3.59
CA ARG A 100 -31.10 -12.68 4.29
C ARG A 100 -31.21 -11.74 5.50
N SER A 101 -30.53 -12.09 6.58
CA SER A 101 -30.46 -11.22 7.76
C SER A 101 -29.74 -9.90 7.43
N PRO A 102 -30.04 -8.80 8.16
CA PRO A 102 -29.38 -7.52 7.94
C PRO A 102 -27.86 -7.62 8.08
N GLY A 103 -27.37 -8.42 9.03
CA GLY A 103 -25.93 -8.68 9.19
C GLY A 103 -25.31 -9.32 7.96
N ALA A 104 -25.98 -10.30 7.34
CA ALA A 104 -25.50 -10.94 6.12
C ALA A 104 -25.43 -9.98 4.93
N ILE A 105 -26.36 -9.02 4.83
CA ILE A 105 -26.37 -7.99 3.78
C ILE A 105 -25.24 -6.97 4.02
N GLN A 106 -25.08 -6.52 5.26
CA GLN A 106 -24.03 -5.58 5.65
C GLN A 106 -22.64 -6.19 5.42
N MET A 107 -22.44 -7.45 5.83
CA MET A 107 -21.20 -8.18 5.62
C MET A 107 -20.81 -8.24 4.14
N ASP A 108 -21.74 -8.57 3.25
CA ASP A 108 -21.47 -8.63 1.80
C ASP A 108 -21.04 -7.26 1.25
N SER A 109 -21.69 -6.18 1.73
CA SER A 109 -21.32 -4.81 1.38
C SER A 109 -19.92 -4.44 1.89
N CYS A 110 -19.60 -4.79 3.14
CA CYS A 110 -18.29 -4.57 3.73
C CYS A 110 -17.19 -5.29 2.93
N VAL A 111 -17.38 -6.57 2.60
CA VAL A 111 -16.38 -7.35 1.85
C VAL A 111 -16.14 -6.76 0.46
N LYS A 112 -17.19 -6.32 -0.24
CA LYS A 112 -17.07 -5.67 -1.55
C LYS A 112 -16.31 -4.36 -1.47
N ASN A 113 -16.66 -3.50 -0.52
CA ASN A 113 -16.00 -2.20 -0.34
C ASN A 113 -14.55 -2.36 0.11
N MET A 114 -14.25 -3.31 1.00
CA MET A 114 -12.88 -3.61 1.41
C MET A 114 -12.05 -4.13 0.24
N LYS A 115 -12.60 -4.99 -0.63
CA LYS A 115 -11.88 -5.44 -1.83
C LYS A 115 -11.57 -4.28 -2.77
N SER A 116 -12.54 -3.39 -3.02
CA SER A 116 -12.35 -2.20 -3.86
C SER A 116 -11.31 -1.26 -3.28
N LEU A 117 -11.47 -0.83 -2.02
CA LEU A 117 -10.54 0.07 -1.36
C LEU A 117 -9.15 -0.55 -1.22
N GLY A 118 -9.08 -1.86 -0.95
CA GLY A 118 -7.81 -2.57 -0.89
C GLY A 118 -7.09 -2.61 -2.24
N HIS A 119 -7.82 -2.70 -3.34
CA HIS A 119 -7.27 -2.58 -4.68
C HIS A 119 -6.76 -1.15 -4.94
N ASP A 120 -7.58 -0.14 -4.64
CA ASP A 120 -7.23 1.28 -4.84
C ASP A 120 -6.00 1.70 -4.01
N LEU A 121 -5.89 1.16 -2.79
CA LEU A 121 -4.76 1.37 -1.89
C LEU A 121 -3.56 0.45 -2.19
N GLY A 122 -3.62 -0.43 -3.19
CA GLY A 122 -2.52 -1.34 -3.53
C GLY A 122 -2.20 -2.40 -2.46
N LEU A 123 -3.15 -2.73 -1.57
CA LEU A 123 -3.01 -3.72 -0.50
C LEU A 123 -3.26 -5.17 -0.96
N THR A 124 -3.62 -5.38 -2.22
CA THR A 124 -3.92 -6.71 -2.78
C THR A 124 -2.64 -7.46 -3.18
N PHE A 125 -2.74 -8.79 -3.32
CA PHE A 125 -1.62 -9.63 -3.73
C PHE A 125 -1.07 -9.27 -5.13
N ASP A 126 -1.95 -8.85 -6.04
CA ASP A 126 -1.63 -8.52 -7.43
C ASP A 126 -0.91 -7.15 -7.56
N SER A 127 -1.21 -6.21 -6.66
CA SER A 127 -0.75 -4.81 -6.74
C SER A 127 0.73 -4.58 -6.39
N GLY A 128 1.60 -5.58 -6.57
CA GLY A 128 3.05 -5.38 -6.67
C GLY A 128 3.82 -5.27 -5.35
N LEU A 129 3.15 -5.30 -4.19
CA LEU A 129 3.80 -5.11 -2.89
C LEU A 129 4.81 -6.21 -2.50
N ARG A 130 4.73 -7.39 -3.12
CA ARG A 130 5.68 -8.50 -2.93
C ARG A 130 6.82 -8.53 -3.96
N GLN A 131 6.87 -7.63 -4.94
CA GLN A 131 7.88 -7.66 -6.01
C GLN A 131 9.23 -7.00 -5.65
N ILE A 132 9.50 -6.73 -4.36
CA ILE A 132 10.81 -6.25 -3.93
C ILE A 132 11.38 -7.14 -2.84
N THR A 133 11.85 -8.32 -3.24
CA THR A 133 13.15 -8.82 -2.79
C THR A 133 13.70 -9.77 -3.87
N VAL A 134 14.09 -9.20 -5.01
CA VAL A 134 15.20 -9.82 -5.75
C VAL A 134 16.42 -9.36 -4.97
N GLU A 135 16.98 -10.24 -4.13
CA GLU A 135 18.35 -10.05 -3.67
C GLU A 135 19.19 -9.88 -4.95
N GLU A 136 19.80 -8.70 -5.15
CA GLU A 136 20.79 -8.56 -6.21
C GLU A 136 21.78 -9.71 -6.02
N PRO A 137 22.01 -10.59 -7.03
CA PRO A 137 23.03 -11.60 -6.89
C PRO A 137 24.33 -10.87 -6.54
N GLU A 138 24.95 -11.22 -5.40
CA GLU A 138 26.21 -10.62 -4.99
C GLU A 138 27.13 -10.62 -6.20
N LYS A 139 27.54 -9.42 -6.65
CA LYS A 139 28.49 -9.30 -7.75
C LYS A 139 29.69 -10.17 -7.38
N PRO A 140 30.05 -11.19 -8.18
CA PRO A 140 31.21 -11.99 -7.87
C PRO A 140 32.39 -11.03 -7.77
N LYS A 141 33.09 -11.07 -6.63
CA LYS A 141 34.31 -10.29 -6.41
C LYS A 141 35.24 -10.60 -7.59
N GLN A 142 35.53 -9.59 -8.40
CA GLN A 142 36.55 -9.68 -9.43
C GLN A 142 37.92 -9.71 -8.75
N ASP A 143 38.32 -10.86 -8.23
CA ASP A 143 39.75 -11.17 -8.08
C ASP A 143 40.23 -11.73 -9.42
N SER A 144 40.42 -10.83 -10.39
CA SER A 144 41.16 -11.15 -11.60
C SER A 144 42.65 -11.25 -11.22
N PRO A 145 43.32 -12.41 -11.36
CA PRO A 145 44.73 -12.60 -10.96
C PRO A 145 45.74 -11.95 -11.90
N LEU A 146 45.35 -10.92 -12.66
CA LEU A 146 46.17 -10.29 -13.68
C LEU A 146 46.47 -8.86 -13.26
N LYS A 147 47.20 -8.73 -12.15
CA LYS A 147 47.96 -7.53 -11.84
C LYS A 147 49.41 -7.96 -11.65
N GLU A 148 50.28 -7.36 -12.47
CA GLU A 148 51.74 -7.47 -12.49
C GLU A 148 52.34 -8.69 -13.20
N VAL A 149 52.42 -8.60 -14.54
CA VAL A 149 53.67 -8.97 -15.22
C VAL A 149 54.26 -7.70 -15.83
N GLY A 150 55.27 -7.16 -15.15
CA GLY A 150 56.09 -6.09 -15.70
C GLY A 150 56.96 -6.67 -16.80
N PHE A 151 56.55 -6.53 -18.07
CA PHE A 151 57.46 -6.72 -19.19
C PHE A 151 58.34 -5.47 -19.28
N GLY A 152 59.32 -5.41 -18.39
CA GLY A 152 60.54 -4.64 -18.60
C GLY A 152 61.41 -5.39 -19.59
N ALA A 153 61.62 -4.81 -20.76
CA ALA A 153 62.80 -5.05 -21.56
C ALA A 153 63.21 -3.69 -22.14
N ASP A 154 64.09 -3.02 -21.41
CA ASP A 154 65.07 -2.13 -22.04
C ASP A 154 65.88 -2.97 -23.03
N VAL A 155 65.82 -2.60 -24.32
CA VAL A 155 66.91 -2.38 -25.30
C VAL A 155 66.28 -2.08 -26.66
#